data_AF-A0A815KGT0-F1
#
_entry.id   AF-A0A815KGT0-F1
#
_cell.length_a   1.000
_cell.length_b   1.000
_cell.length_c   1.000
_cell.angle_alpha   90.00
_cell.angle_beta   90.00
_cell.angle_gamma   90.00
#
_symmetry.space_group_name_H-M   'P 1'
#
loop_
_entity.id
_entity.type
_entity.pdbx_description
1 polymer ?
#
loop_
_entity_poly.entity_id
_entity_poly.type
_entity_poly.pdbx_seq_one_letter_code
_entity_poly.pdbx_strand_id
1 'polypeptide(L)'
;MDFSSGKYNTILLRSVIMIIIIFISFYIMKIKFVSLINVIISKNQNISLGQNISSEQKMTCVVYIQDRLGRLGNRMFLVASAYGLARLHSCHLYIELEIINELKSVFILDLSPVLISSSTFNSLTKSSSKSMNRISQSVVCDYITTLTRPNAIPSGTIFELVGYWQSYLHFAKYDEELRQRIFVASQSILKKKIINPLKSNCLN
;
A
#
# COMPACT_ATOMS: atom_id res chain seq x y z
N MET A 1 8.34 70.31 -16.89
CA MET A 1 7.67 69.05 -16.53
C MET A 1 8.57 67.94 -17.04
N ASP A 2 9.26 67.22 -16.16
CA ASP A 2 9.81 65.88 -16.44
C ASP A 2 10.55 65.36 -15.21
N PHE A 3 9.85 64.57 -14.39
CA PHE A 3 10.43 63.74 -13.33
C PHE A 3 9.51 62.54 -13.08
N SER A 4 9.45 61.59 -14.01
CA SER A 4 8.69 60.34 -13.83
C SER A 4 9.31 59.09 -14.48
N SER A 5 10.58 59.11 -14.92
CA SER A 5 11.22 57.89 -15.47
C SER A 5 12.03 57.08 -14.44
N GLY A 6 12.43 57.67 -13.30
CA GLY A 6 13.27 57.00 -12.30
C GLY A 6 12.55 56.00 -11.37
N LYS A 7 11.24 56.16 -11.15
CA LYS A 7 10.46 55.29 -10.24
C LYS A 7 10.09 53.94 -10.85
N TYR A 8 9.92 53.85 -12.16
CA TYR A 8 9.58 52.59 -12.83
C TYR A 8 10.77 51.62 -12.87
N ASN A 9 11.98 52.13 -13.13
CA ASN A 9 13.19 51.31 -13.17
C ASN A 9 13.55 50.70 -11.80
N THR A 10 13.24 51.39 -10.71
CA THR A 10 13.50 50.89 -9.34
C THR A 10 12.52 49.81 -8.91
N ILE A 11 11.25 49.87 -9.35
CA ILE A 11 10.26 48.81 -9.08
C ILE A 11 10.59 47.55 -9.88
N LEU A 12 10.88 47.70 -11.18
CA LEU A 12 11.25 46.58 -12.04
C LEU A 12 12.50 45.85 -11.51
N LEU A 13 13.52 46.61 -11.10
CA LEU A 13 14.74 46.05 -10.52
C LEU A 13 14.46 45.24 -9.23
N ARG A 14 13.59 45.74 -8.35
CA ARG A 14 13.19 45.03 -7.13
C ARG A 14 12.45 43.73 -7.44
N SER A 15 11.56 43.73 -8.42
CA SER A 15 10.83 42.52 -8.85
C SER A 15 11.77 41.45 -9.41
N VAL A 16 12.74 41.85 -10.25
CA VAL A 16 13.73 40.91 -10.82
C VAL A 16 14.61 40.31 -9.73
N ILE A 17 15.07 41.12 -8.76
CA ILE A 17 15.87 40.62 -7.63
C ILE A 17 15.08 39.59 -6.80
N MET A 18 13.80 39.84 -6.52
CA MET A 18 12.96 38.89 -5.77
C MET A 18 12.78 37.57 -6.50
N ILE A 19 12.61 37.60 -7.83
CA ILE A 19 12.51 36.38 -8.66
C ILE A 19 13.82 35.58 -8.57
N ILE A 20 14.98 36.24 -8.68
CA ILE A 20 16.28 35.59 -8.58
C ILE A 20 16.46 34.94 -7.20
N ILE A 21 16.06 35.60 -6.11
CA ILE A 21 16.13 35.05 -4.75
C ILE A 21 15.27 33.77 -4.61
N ILE A 22 14.08 33.74 -5.21
CA ILE A 22 13.21 32.55 -5.19
C ILE A 22 13.89 31.38 -5.93
N PHE A 23 14.46 31.62 -7.12
CA PHE A 23 15.16 30.58 -7.87
C PHE A 23 16.39 30.04 -7.15
N ILE A 24 17.19 30.92 -6.54
CA ILE A 24 18.35 30.52 -5.72
C ILE A 24 17.90 29.68 -4.52
N SER A 25 16.83 30.09 -3.83
CA SER A 25 16.29 29.36 -2.68
C SER A 25 15.80 27.95 -3.06
N PHE A 26 15.10 27.84 -4.20
CA PHE A 26 14.65 26.56 -4.73
C PHE A 26 15.82 25.65 -5.13
N TYR A 27 16.86 26.22 -5.75
CA TYR A 27 18.07 25.50 -6.13
C TYR A 27 18.83 24.94 -4.91
N ILE A 28 18.99 25.76 -3.85
CA ILE A 28 19.62 25.33 -2.59
C ILE A 28 18.82 24.20 -1.93
N MET A 29 17.48 24.29 -1.90
CA MET A 29 16.64 23.20 -1.38
C MET A 29 16.84 21.90 -2.16
N LYS A 30 16.89 21.97 -3.51
CA LYS A 30 17.11 20.79 -4.35
C LYS A 30 18.47 20.13 -4.08
N ILE A 31 19.54 20.92 -3.94
CA ILE A 31 20.88 20.39 -3.61
C ILE A 31 20.89 19.69 -2.25
N LYS A 32 20.31 20.32 -1.21
CA LYS A 32 20.23 19.72 0.13
C LYS A 32 19.42 18.42 0.12
N PHE A 33 18.33 18.38 -0.65
CA PHE A 33 17.49 17.19 -0.79
C PHE A 33 18.23 16.03 -1.48
N VAL A 34 18.98 16.30 -2.56
CA VAL A 34 19.81 15.28 -3.23
C VAL A 34 20.93 14.77 -2.31
N SER A 35 21.56 15.64 -1.54
CA SER A 35 22.58 15.26 -0.56
C SER A 35 22.00 14.35 0.54
N LEU A 36 20.80 14.67 1.06
CA LEU A 36 20.12 13.84 2.06
C LEU A 36 19.79 12.45 1.52
N ILE A 37 19.32 12.35 0.28
CA ILE A 37 19.04 11.07 -0.38
C ILE A 37 20.33 10.25 -0.54
N ASN A 38 21.43 10.87 -0.97
CA ASN A 38 22.71 10.17 -1.13
C ASN A 38 23.29 9.67 0.20
N VAL A 39 23.10 10.43 1.30
CA VAL A 39 23.50 10.00 2.66
C VAL A 39 22.65 8.82 3.16
N ILE A 40 21.35 8.79 2.85
CA ILE A 40 20.47 7.66 3.19
C ILE A 40 20.86 6.42 2.38
N ILE A 41 21.17 6.59 1.09
CA ILE A 41 21.60 5.48 0.22
C ILE A 41 22.97 4.94 0.65
N SER A 42 23.93 5.78 1.04
CA SER A 42 25.25 5.32 1.49
C SER A 42 25.21 4.63 2.86
N LYS A 43 24.32 5.07 3.77
CA LYS A 43 24.08 4.37 5.04
C LYS A 43 23.49 2.96 4.84
N ASN A 44 22.75 2.74 3.76
CA ASN A 44 22.19 1.42 3.44
C ASN A 44 23.18 0.50 2.68
N GLN A 45 24.26 1.03 2.10
CA GLN A 45 25.27 0.22 1.41
C GLN A 45 26.41 -0.26 2.32
N ASN A 46 26.60 0.35 3.49
CA ASN A 46 27.63 -0.06 4.46
C ASN A 46 27.18 -1.17 5.44
N ILE A 47 25.97 -1.75 5.28
CA ILE A 47 25.51 -2.91 6.05
C ILE A 47 25.56 -4.16 5.15
N SER A 48 26.73 -4.44 4.57
CA SER A 48 26.95 -5.70 3.85
C SER A 48 28.41 -6.15 3.92
N LEU A 49 28.96 -6.30 5.12
CA LEU A 49 30.16 -7.11 5.30
C LEU A 49 30.22 -7.66 6.73
N GLY A 50 29.88 -8.94 6.87
CA GLY A 50 30.13 -9.70 8.10
C GLY A 50 28.95 -10.47 8.66
N GLN A 51 28.33 -11.39 7.89
CA GLN A 51 27.63 -12.55 8.47
C GLN A 51 27.82 -13.79 7.58
N ASN A 52 28.98 -14.45 7.72
CA ASN A 52 29.03 -15.91 7.67
C ASN A 52 28.43 -16.41 8.97
N ILE A 53 27.11 -16.45 9.05
CA ILE A 53 26.37 -17.10 10.13
C ILE A 53 25.31 -17.93 9.44
N SER A 54 25.40 -19.24 9.64
CA SER A 54 24.31 -20.22 9.54
C SER A 54 22.98 -19.61 9.11
N SER A 55 22.49 -19.94 7.92
CA SER A 55 21.17 -19.58 7.42
C SER A 55 20.08 -20.22 8.29
N GLU A 56 19.88 -19.69 9.50
CA GLU A 56 18.57 -19.71 10.12
C GLU A 56 17.67 -18.93 9.19
N GLN A 57 16.88 -19.63 8.38
CA GLN A 57 15.79 -19.04 7.64
C GLN A 57 14.93 -18.27 8.63
N LYS A 58 15.10 -16.94 8.66
CA LYS A 58 14.30 -16.04 9.48
C LYS A 58 12.86 -16.20 9.00
N MET A 59 12.06 -16.95 9.75
CA MET A 59 10.69 -17.26 9.37
C MET A 59 9.90 -15.95 9.23
N THR A 60 9.58 -15.60 7.99
CA THR A 60 8.73 -14.45 7.67
C THR A 60 7.32 -14.68 8.18
N CYS A 61 6.67 -13.65 8.69
CA CYS A 61 5.25 -13.71 9.08
C CYS A 61 4.35 -13.93 7.86
N VAL A 62 3.13 -14.41 8.10
CA VAL A 62 2.08 -14.57 7.09
C VAL A 62 0.82 -13.84 7.57
N VAL A 63 0.31 -12.93 6.76
CA VAL A 63 -1.04 -12.38 6.93
C VAL A 63 -2.02 -13.29 6.21
N TYR A 64 -3.03 -13.77 6.93
CA TYR A 64 -3.96 -14.80 6.45
C TYR A 64 -5.40 -14.29 6.42
N ILE A 65 -6.10 -14.57 5.32
CA ILE A 65 -7.54 -14.34 5.18
C ILE A 65 -8.25 -15.66 4.87
N GLN A 66 -9.08 -16.11 5.81
CA GLN A 66 -10.00 -17.24 5.64
C GLN A 66 -11.45 -16.78 5.46
N ASP A 67 -11.78 -15.66 6.10
CA ASP A 67 -13.15 -15.22 6.31
C ASP A 67 -13.79 -14.67 5.02
N ARG A 68 -15.05 -15.07 4.76
CA ARG A 68 -15.86 -14.62 3.62
C ARG A 68 -17.00 -13.70 4.05
N LEU A 69 -17.05 -13.25 5.30
CA LEU A 69 -18.14 -12.42 5.78
C LEU A 69 -18.27 -11.10 4.98
N GLY A 70 -19.53 -10.69 4.79
CA GLY A 70 -19.87 -9.44 4.11
C GLY A 70 -20.08 -9.51 2.60
N ARG A 71 -20.46 -8.36 2.04
CA ARG A 71 -20.62 -8.15 0.59
C ARG A 71 -19.26 -7.85 -0.06
N LEU A 72 -19.24 -7.78 -1.40
CA LEU A 72 -18.06 -7.49 -2.20
C LEU A 72 -17.20 -6.35 -1.64
N GLY A 73 -17.82 -5.22 -1.27
CA GLY A 73 -17.10 -4.08 -0.70
C GLY A 73 -16.34 -4.43 0.59
N ASN A 74 -16.95 -5.21 1.49
CA ASN A 74 -16.30 -5.64 2.74
C ASN A 74 -15.11 -6.55 2.46
N ARG A 75 -15.25 -7.43 1.46
CA ARG A 75 -14.17 -8.33 1.02
C ARG A 75 -13.03 -7.55 0.38
N MET A 76 -13.33 -6.51 -0.40
CA MET A 76 -12.30 -5.60 -0.93
C MET A 76 -11.55 -4.91 0.21
N PHE A 77 -12.27 -4.38 1.20
CA PHE A 77 -11.67 -3.73 2.37
C PHE A 77 -10.81 -4.69 3.21
N LEU A 78 -11.26 -5.94 3.39
CA LEU A 78 -10.51 -6.99 4.07
C LEU A 78 -9.21 -7.33 3.32
N VAL A 79 -9.28 -7.55 2.01
CA VAL A 79 -8.10 -7.83 1.18
C VAL A 79 -7.15 -6.63 1.12
N ALA A 80 -7.68 -5.41 1.02
CA ALA A 80 -6.88 -4.19 1.05
C ALA A 80 -6.13 -4.03 2.38
N SER A 81 -6.81 -4.25 3.49
CA SER A 81 -6.23 -4.19 4.84
C SER A 81 -5.15 -5.25 5.02
N ALA A 82 -5.42 -6.50 4.62
CA ALA A 82 -4.47 -7.59 4.68
C ALA A 82 -3.22 -7.30 3.83
N TYR A 83 -3.41 -6.77 2.62
CA TYR A 83 -2.33 -6.38 1.72
C TYR A 83 -1.47 -5.26 2.33
N GLY A 84 -2.11 -4.21 2.86
CA GLY A 84 -1.43 -3.11 3.52
C GLY A 84 -0.60 -3.56 4.72
N LEU A 85 -1.16 -4.44 5.57
CA LEU A 85 -0.45 -5.04 6.69
C LEU A 85 0.72 -5.92 6.20
N ALA A 86 0.51 -6.78 5.20
CA ALA A 86 1.57 -7.63 4.67
C ALA A 86 2.75 -6.82 4.15
N ARG A 87 2.48 -5.76 3.37
CA ARG A 87 3.51 -4.84 2.87
C ARG A 87 4.19 -4.06 3.99
N LEU A 88 3.44 -3.58 4.98
CA LEU A 88 3.98 -2.78 6.09
C LEU A 88 4.94 -3.59 6.97
N HIS A 89 4.60 -4.85 7.25
CA HIS A 89 5.36 -5.73 8.13
C HIS A 89 6.33 -6.65 7.39
N SER A 90 6.46 -6.51 6.07
CA SER A 90 7.24 -7.43 5.22
C SER A 90 6.84 -8.90 5.41
N CYS A 91 5.54 -9.15 5.60
CA CYS A 91 4.96 -10.49 5.68
C CYS A 91 4.56 -10.98 4.28
N HIS A 92 4.43 -12.30 4.15
CA HIS A 92 3.68 -12.90 3.07
C HIS A 92 2.17 -12.71 3.27
N LEU A 93 1.41 -12.81 2.20
CA LEU A 93 -0.05 -12.77 2.19
C LEU A 93 -0.57 -14.12 1.71
N TYR A 94 -1.48 -14.74 2.45
CA TYR A 94 -2.24 -15.88 1.99
C TYR A 94 -3.74 -15.57 2.06
N ILE A 95 -4.45 -15.85 0.97
CA ILE A 95 -5.89 -15.64 0.84
C ILE A 95 -6.48 -16.94 0.31
N GLU A 96 -7.55 -17.42 0.95
CA GLU A 96 -8.25 -18.60 0.46
C GLU A 96 -8.71 -18.45 -1.00
N LEU A 97 -8.59 -19.54 -1.75
CA LEU A 97 -8.77 -19.54 -3.21
C LEU A 97 -10.16 -19.04 -3.63
N GLU A 98 -11.18 -19.31 -2.83
CA GLU A 98 -12.54 -18.91 -3.14
C GLU A 98 -12.75 -17.40 -3.04
N ILE A 99 -12.08 -16.72 -2.11
CA ILE A 99 -12.09 -15.26 -2.01
C ILE A 99 -11.39 -14.66 -3.24
N ILE A 100 -10.25 -15.25 -3.62
CA ILE A 100 -9.53 -14.85 -4.83
C ILE A 100 -10.42 -15.02 -6.06
N ASN A 101 -11.07 -16.16 -6.23
CA ASN A 101 -11.90 -16.46 -7.40
C ASN A 101 -13.10 -15.52 -7.49
N GLU A 102 -13.75 -15.24 -6.36
CA GLU A 102 -14.85 -14.28 -6.32
C GLU A 102 -14.38 -12.89 -6.73
N LEU A 103 -13.31 -12.39 -6.13
CA LEU A 103 -12.79 -11.06 -6.47
C LEU A 103 -12.28 -10.99 -7.92
N LYS A 104 -11.65 -12.06 -8.44
CA LYS A 104 -11.21 -12.15 -9.84
C LYS A 104 -12.35 -12.15 -10.84
N SER A 105 -13.57 -12.53 -10.43
CA SER A 105 -14.75 -12.39 -11.28
C SER A 105 -15.09 -10.92 -11.56
N VAL A 106 -14.62 -10.01 -10.70
CA VAL A 106 -14.90 -8.56 -10.77
C VAL A 106 -13.68 -7.73 -11.15
N PHE A 107 -12.51 -8.08 -10.61
CA PHE A 107 -11.30 -7.28 -10.66
C PHE A 107 -10.13 -8.04 -11.27
N ILE A 108 -9.17 -7.30 -11.83
CA ILE A 108 -7.83 -7.80 -12.16
C ILE A 108 -7.00 -7.69 -10.88
N LEU A 109 -6.78 -8.82 -10.20
CA LEU A 109 -6.04 -8.87 -8.93
C LEU A 109 -4.55 -9.19 -9.14
N ASP A 110 -3.68 -8.18 -9.11
CA ASP A 110 -2.23 -8.38 -9.05
C ASP A 110 -1.68 -8.23 -7.61
N LEU A 111 -1.61 -9.36 -6.89
CA LEU A 111 -1.09 -9.45 -5.52
C LEU A 111 0.33 -10.06 -5.46
N SER A 112 0.98 -10.23 -6.61
CA SER A 112 2.26 -10.96 -6.74
C SER A 112 3.40 -10.52 -5.82
N PRO A 113 3.53 -9.25 -5.39
CA PRO A 113 4.63 -8.85 -4.49
C PRO A 113 4.63 -9.54 -3.13
N VAL A 114 3.48 -10.02 -2.65
CA VAL A 114 3.33 -10.58 -1.29
C VAL A 114 2.56 -11.89 -1.25
N LEU A 115 1.75 -12.21 -2.26
CA LEU A 115 0.90 -13.39 -2.27
C LEU A 115 1.72 -14.68 -2.39
N ILE A 116 1.51 -15.61 -1.45
CA ILE A 116 2.06 -16.96 -1.51
C ILE A 116 1.02 -17.98 -1.97
N SER A 117 1.51 -19.07 -2.57
CA SER A 117 0.65 -20.18 -3.02
C SER A 117 0.13 -21.01 -1.84
N SER A 118 -0.98 -21.74 -2.05
CA SER A 118 -1.49 -22.69 -1.05
C SER A 118 -0.49 -23.79 -0.70
N SER A 119 0.32 -24.25 -1.65
CA SER A 119 1.41 -25.21 -1.37
C SER A 119 2.47 -24.61 -0.45
N THR A 120 2.86 -23.36 -0.68
CA THR A 120 3.82 -22.64 0.17
C THR A 120 3.24 -22.46 1.58
N PHE A 121 1.99 -21.99 1.67
CA PHE A 121 1.31 -21.81 2.97
C PHE A 121 1.20 -23.12 3.74
N ASN A 122 0.79 -24.21 3.07
CA ASN A 122 0.70 -25.53 3.68
C ASN A 122 2.07 -26.08 4.14
N SER A 123 3.14 -25.77 3.41
CA SER A 123 4.49 -26.17 3.82
C SER A 123 4.94 -25.42 5.08
N LEU A 124 4.58 -24.14 5.21
CA LEU A 124 4.90 -23.31 6.38
C LEU A 124 4.09 -23.74 7.62
N THR A 125 2.85 -24.20 7.43
CA THR A 125 1.98 -24.60 8.55
C THR A 125 2.22 -26.04 9.01
N LYS A 126 2.63 -26.96 8.12
CA LYS A 126 2.79 -28.39 8.42
C LYS A 126 4.21 -28.80 8.82
N SER A 127 5.21 -27.93 8.67
CA SER A 127 6.59 -28.29 8.99
C SER A 127 6.76 -28.52 10.50
N SER A 128 6.89 -29.79 10.88
CA SER A 128 6.81 -30.29 12.27
C SER A 128 7.90 -29.83 13.21
N SER A 129 8.94 -29.14 12.72
CA SER A 129 10.06 -28.69 13.55
C SER A 129 9.90 -27.27 14.10
N LYS A 130 9.07 -26.41 13.48
CA LYS A 130 8.83 -25.02 13.88
C LYS A 130 7.44 -24.56 13.36
N SER A 131 6.37 -25.04 14.00
CA SER A 131 5.01 -24.59 13.75
C SER A 131 4.91 -23.07 13.99
N MET A 132 4.39 -22.32 13.02
CA MET A 132 4.10 -20.89 13.22
C MET A 132 2.98 -20.71 14.23
N ASN A 133 3.11 -19.73 15.12
CA ASN A 133 2.04 -19.38 16.05
C ASN A 133 0.92 -18.65 15.29
N ARG A 134 -0.32 -19.14 15.38
CA ARG A 134 -1.48 -18.48 14.80
C ARG A 134 -2.06 -17.47 15.78
N ILE A 135 -2.22 -16.23 15.33
CA ILE A 135 -2.82 -15.12 16.07
C ILE A 135 -4.02 -14.65 15.26
N SER A 136 -5.22 -14.84 15.79
CA SER A 136 -6.45 -14.41 15.12
C SER A 136 -6.91 -13.07 15.69
N GLN A 137 -7.05 -12.08 14.81
CA GLN A 137 -7.54 -10.75 15.15
C GLN A 137 -8.90 -10.53 14.51
N SER A 138 -9.93 -10.45 15.36
CA SER A 138 -11.27 -10.05 14.94
C SER A 138 -11.42 -8.53 15.05
N VAL A 139 -11.93 -7.91 14.00
CA VAL A 139 -12.25 -6.47 13.95
C VAL A 139 -13.65 -6.29 13.43
N VAL A 140 -14.43 -5.41 14.07
CA VAL A 140 -15.76 -5.02 13.59
C VAL A 140 -15.76 -3.52 13.38
N CYS A 141 -15.42 -3.11 12.15
CA CYS A 141 -15.48 -1.71 11.70
C CYS A 141 -14.65 -0.75 12.57
N ASP A 142 -13.48 -1.19 13.03
CA ASP A 142 -12.58 -0.39 13.89
C ASP A 142 -11.17 -0.28 13.30
N TYR A 143 -10.38 0.66 13.82
CA TYR A 143 -8.98 0.87 13.46
C TYR A 143 -8.04 0.50 14.60
N ILE A 144 -7.29 -0.59 14.42
CA ILE A 144 -6.29 -1.01 15.40
C ILE A 144 -4.97 -0.26 15.16
N THR A 145 -4.80 0.86 15.85
CA THR A 145 -3.60 1.71 15.76
C THR A 145 -2.28 0.98 16.05
N THR A 146 -2.30 -0.08 16.86
CA THR A 146 -1.07 -0.83 17.19
C THR A 146 -0.53 -1.59 15.99
N LEU A 147 -1.38 -1.99 15.04
CA LEU A 147 -0.98 -2.74 13.85
C LEU A 147 -0.28 -1.88 12.78
N THR A 148 -0.29 -0.56 12.91
CA THR A 148 0.45 0.33 12.01
C THR A 148 1.87 0.64 12.48
N ARG A 149 2.26 0.15 13.67
CA ARG A 149 3.64 0.25 14.17
C ARG A 149 4.54 -0.79 13.50
N PRO A 150 5.80 -0.47 13.16
CA PRO A 150 6.73 -1.47 12.63
C PRO A 150 6.84 -2.70 13.54
N ASN A 151 6.90 -3.89 12.95
CA ASN A 151 7.02 -5.18 13.67
C ASN A 151 5.86 -5.49 14.64
N ALA A 152 4.69 -4.88 14.46
CA ALA A 152 3.52 -5.22 15.27
C ALA A 152 3.05 -6.67 15.03
N ILE A 153 3.33 -7.22 13.84
CA ILE A 153 3.15 -8.64 13.53
C ILE A 153 4.51 -9.34 13.71
N PRO A 154 4.67 -10.23 14.71
CA PRO A 154 5.95 -10.87 14.95
C PRO A 154 6.32 -11.84 13.82
N SER A 155 7.62 -11.98 13.55
CA SER A 155 8.14 -13.03 12.66
C SER A 155 7.74 -14.43 13.16
N GLY A 156 7.57 -15.39 12.25
CA GLY A 156 7.14 -16.75 12.60
C GLY A 156 5.68 -16.88 13.06
N THR A 157 4.83 -15.89 12.76
CA THR A 157 3.40 -15.93 13.08
C THR A 157 2.53 -15.98 11.83
N ILE A 158 1.37 -16.60 11.98
CA ILE A 158 0.24 -16.50 11.05
C ILE A 158 -0.76 -15.54 11.68
N PHE A 159 -0.81 -14.32 11.17
CA PHE A 159 -1.72 -13.27 11.61
C PHE A 159 -3.00 -13.33 10.79
N GLU A 160 -4.04 -13.90 11.36
CA GLU A 160 -5.33 -14.09 10.70
C GLU A 160 -6.26 -12.91 10.92
N LEU A 161 -6.80 -12.37 9.83
CA LEU A 161 -7.81 -11.32 9.87
C LEU A 161 -9.20 -11.95 9.81
N VAL A 162 -10.01 -11.67 10.83
CA VAL A 162 -11.41 -12.12 10.94
C VAL A 162 -12.34 -10.92 11.05
N GLY A 163 -13.55 -11.00 10.48
CA GLY A 163 -14.57 -9.97 10.60
C GLY A 163 -14.47 -8.84 9.55
N TYR A 164 -14.94 -7.65 9.91
CA TYR A 164 -15.13 -6.50 9.02
C TYR A 164 -14.01 -5.48 9.16
N TRP A 165 -12.97 -5.64 8.35
CA TRP A 165 -11.80 -4.76 8.29
C TRP A 165 -12.01 -3.57 7.37
N GLN A 166 -12.93 -2.66 7.73
CA GLN A 166 -13.32 -1.51 6.90
C GLN A 166 -12.46 -0.25 7.12
N SER A 167 -11.39 -0.31 7.92
CA SER A 167 -10.55 0.86 8.16
C SER A 167 -9.56 1.09 7.03
N TYR A 168 -9.80 2.13 6.23
CA TYR A 168 -8.91 2.62 5.18
C TYR A 168 -7.48 2.88 5.67
N LEU A 169 -7.31 3.22 6.95
CA LEU A 169 -6.03 3.58 7.54
C LEU A 169 -5.00 2.44 7.52
N HIS A 170 -5.43 1.17 7.46
CA HIS A 170 -4.52 0.02 7.36
C HIS A 170 -3.82 -0.09 6.01
N PHE A 171 -4.34 0.56 4.96
CA PHE A 171 -3.82 0.43 3.61
C PHE A 171 -3.72 1.76 2.86
N ALA A 172 -4.01 2.88 3.51
CA ALA A 172 -3.95 4.23 2.95
C ALA A 172 -2.62 4.54 2.25
N LYS A 173 -1.50 4.01 2.76
CA LYS A 173 -0.17 4.17 2.16
C LYS A 173 -0.02 3.51 0.77
N TYR A 174 -0.87 2.54 0.46
CA TYR A 174 -0.81 1.72 -0.75
C TYR A 174 -2.05 1.92 -1.64
N ASP A 175 -2.78 3.02 -1.45
CA ASP A 175 -4.03 3.31 -2.15
C ASP A 175 -3.88 3.34 -3.68
N GLU A 176 -2.84 3.99 -4.19
CA GLU A 176 -2.55 4.05 -5.63
C GLU A 176 -2.24 2.65 -6.19
N GLU A 177 -1.45 1.84 -5.48
CA GLU A 177 -1.16 0.46 -5.91
C GLU A 177 -2.44 -0.39 -5.93
N LEU A 178 -3.28 -0.24 -4.90
CA LEU A 178 -4.55 -0.94 -4.81
C LEU A 178 -5.49 -0.55 -5.96
N ARG A 179 -5.57 0.74 -6.31
CA ARG A 179 -6.44 1.23 -7.39
C ARG A 179 -5.94 0.85 -8.77
N GLN A 180 -4.62 0.88 -8.99
CA GLN A 180 -4.03 0.71 -10.31
C GLN A 180 -3.70 -0.75 -10.66
N ARG A 181 -3.54 -1.63 -9.66
CA ARG A 181 -3.08 -3.01 -9.88
C ARG A 181 -3.96 -4.09 -9.29
N ILE A 182 -4.66 -3.82 -8.17
CA ILE A 182 -5.40 -4.87 -7.44
C ILE A 182 -6.90 -4.78 -7.70
N PHE A 183 -7.51 -3.61 -7.56
CA PHE A 183 -8.96 -3.43 -7.73
C PHE A 183 -9.31 -2.75 -9.05
N VAL A 184 -8.64 -3.18 -10.13
CA VAL A 184 -8.93 -2.71 -11.48
C VAL A 184 -10.15 -3.46 -12.01
N ALA A 185 -11.24 -2.76 -12.31
CA ALA A 185 -12.46 -3.40 -12.80
C ALA A 185 -12.22 -4.16 -14.12
N SER A 186 -12.72 -5.40 -14.19
CA SER A 186 -12.65 -6.20 -15.40
C SER A 186 -13.47 -5.59 -16.54
N GLN A 187 -12.93 -5.63 -17.75
CA GLN A 187 -13.58 -5.10 -18.96
C GLN A 187 -14.96 -5.73 -19.22
N SER A 188 -15.17 -6.99 -18.83
CA SER A 188 -16.45 -7.69 -18.99
C SER A 188 -17.59 -7.03 -18.19
N ILE A 189 -17.27 -6.45 -17.03
CA ILE A 189 -18.25 -5.76 -16.18
C ILE A 189 -18.52 -4.35 -16.68
N LEU A 190 -17.49 -3.66 -17.15
CA LEU A 190 -17.62 -2.30 -17.70
C LEU A 190 -18.50 -2.29 -18.95
N LYS A 191 -18.41 -3.32 -19.81
CA LYS A 191 -19.24 -3.45 -21.02
C LYS A 191 -20.73 -3.72 -20.73
N LYS A 192 -21.06 -4.41 -19.64
CA LYS A 192 -22.46 -4.72 -19.28
C LYS A 192 -23.30 -3.47 -18.98
N LYS A 193 -22.67 -2.33 -18.68
CA LYS A 193 -23.35 -1.07 -18.34
C LYS A 193 -23.69 -0.20 -19.56
N ILE A 194 -23.09 -0.45 -20.73
CA ILE A 194 -23.26 0.39 -21.94
C ILE A 194 -24.44 -0.10 -22.82
N ILE A 195 -24.93 -1.33 -22.63
CA ILE A 195 -25.92 -1.95 -23.53
C ILE A 195 -27.39 -1.77 -23.07
N ASN A 196 -27.66 -1.07 -21.97
CA ASN A 196 -29.05 -0.67 -21.64
C ASN A 196 -29.08 0.76 -21.05
N PRO A 197 -29.19 1.81 -21.88
CA PRO A 197 -29.95 2.98 -21.47
C PRO A 197 -31.42 2.51 -21.36
N LEU A 198 -31.78 1.96 -20.20
CA LEU A 198 -33.18 1.74 -19.88
C LEU A 198 -33.86 3.11 -19.94
N LYS A 199 -34.63 3.30 -21.02
CA LYS A 199 -35.73 4.25 -21.12
C LYS A 199 -36.42 4.29 -19.76
N SER A 200 -36.28 5.43 -19.06
CA SER A 200 -37.13 5.76 -17.94
C SER A 200 -38.52 6.05 -18.48
N ASN A 201 -39.28 4.99 -18.75
CA ASN A 201 -40.73 5.09 -18.82
C ASN A 201 -41.23 5.17 -17.38
N CYS A 202 -41.12 6.35 -16.78
CA CYS A 202 -42.09 6.77 -15.78
C CYS A 202 -43.22 7.43 -16.57
N LEU A 203 -44.19 6.61 -16.99
CA LEU A 203 -45.48 7.05 -17.51
C LEU A 203 -46.55 6.48 -16.59
N ASN A 204 -47.33 7.43 -16.04
CA ASN A 204 -48.56 7.37 -15.24
C ASN A 204 -48.41 7.03 -13.76
#